data_AF-A0A2J8X6C0-F1
#
_entry.id   AF-A0A2J8X6C0-F1
#
_cell.length_a   1.000
_cell.length_b   1.000
_cell.length_c   1.000
_cell.angle_alpha   90.00
_cell.angle_beta   90.00
_cell.angle_gamma   90.00
#
_symmetry.space_group_name_H-M   'P 1'
#
loop_
_entity.id
_entity.type
_entity.pdbx_description
1 polymer ?
#
loop_
_entity_poly.entity_id
_entity_poly.type
_entity_poly.pdbx_seq_one_letter_code
_entity_poly.pdbx_strand_id
1 'polypeptide(L)'
;MAKPAQGAKYRGSIHDFPGFDPNQDAEALYTAMKGFGSDKEAILDIITSRSNRQRQEVCQSYKSLYGKDLIADLKYELTGKFERLIVGLMRPPAYCDAKEIKDAISGAGTDEKTLTRIMVSRSEIDLLNIRREFIEKYDKSLHQAIEGDTSGDFLK
;
A
#
# COMPACT_ATOMS: atom_id res chain seq x y z
N MET A 1 9.35 16.48 4.71
CA MET A 1 10.09 15.41 4.00
C MET A 1 11.55 15.81 3.95
N ALA A 2 12.47 14.96 4.40
CA ALA A 2 13.90 15.26 4.34
C ALA A 2 14.35 15.29 2.87
N LYS A 3 15.03 16.36 2.45
CA LYS A 3 15.70 16.39 1.14
C LYS A 3 16.75 15.28 1.12
N PRO A 4 16.86 14.48 0.05
CA PRO A 4 17.93 13.51 -0.06
C PRO A 4 19.28 14.24 -0.05
N ALA A 5 20.26 13.67 0.65
CA ALA A 5 21.63 14.14 0.61
C ALA A 5 22.10 14.23 -0.85
N GLN A 6 22.69 15.36 -1.24
CA GLN A 6 23.22 15.57 -2.59
C GLN A 6 24.19 14.43 -2.93
N GLY A 7 23.87 13.64 -3.97
CA GLY A 7 24.71 12.52 -4.44
C GLY A 7 24.12 11.11 -4.26
N ALA A 8 22.99 10.94 -3.57
CA ALA A 8 22.37 9.62 -3.43
C ALA A 8 21.69 9.16 -4.75
N LYS A 9 22.28 8.18 -5.43
CA LYS A 9 21.67 7.50 -6.58
C LYS A 9 20.44 6.72 -6.12
N TYR A 10 19.27 6.99 -6.72
CA TYR A 10 18.06 6.21 -6.47
C TYR A 10 18.26 4.76 -6.93
N ARG A 11 17.94 3.79 -6.07
CA ARG A 11 18.15 2.34 -6.30
C ARG A 11 16.85 1.53 -6.41
N GLY A 12 15.69 2.18 -6.36
CA GLY A 12 14.40 1.50 -6.53
C GLY A 12 14.19 1.07 -7.99
N SER A 13 13.42 0.00 -8.20
CA SER A 13 13.08 -0.53 -9.53
C SER A 13 12.00 0.29 -10.25
N ILE A 14 11.12 0.95 -9.48
CA ILE A 14 10.07 1.84 -10.02
C ILE A 14 10.54 3.28 -9.85
N HIS A 15 10.54 4.03 -10.94
CA HIS A 15 10.88 5.45 -10.98
C HIS A 15 9.62 6.30 -11.14
N ASP A 16 9.72 7.60 -10.89
CA ASP A 16 8.65 8.52 -11.28
C ASP A 16 8.46 8.48 -12.80
N PHE A 17 7.22 8.26 -13.24
CA PHE A 17 6.89 8.21 -14.66
C PHE A 17 7.04 9.61 -15.28
N PRO A 18 7.80 9.75 -16.40
CA PRO A 18 8.03 11.03 -17.05
C PRO A 18 6.76 11.54 -17.73
N GLY A 19 6.47 12.84 -17.60
CA GLY A 19 5.25 13.43 -18.20
C GLY A 19 3.94 12.95 -17.55
N PHE A 20 4.01 12.46 -16.31
CA PHE A 20 2.86 11.96 -15.55
C PHE A 20 1.74 13.00 -15.41
N ASP A 21 0.52 12.59 -15.74
CA ASP A 21 -0.73 13.30 -15.51
C ASP A 21 -1.69 12.39 -14.73
N PRO A 22 -2.03 12.71 -13.47
CA PRO A 22 -2.88 11.86 -12.64
C PRO A 22 -4.31 11.75 -13.16
N ASN A 23 -4.80 12.74 -13.93
CA ASN A 23 -6.15 12.70 -14.49
C ASN A 23 -6.23 11.70 -15.65
N GLN A 24 -5.22 11.68 -16.51
CA GLN A 24 -5.15 10.71 -17.61
C GLN A 24 -5.09 9.28 -17.09
N ASP A 25 -4.27 9.01 -16.07
CA ASP A 25 -4.20 7.69 -15.45
C ASP A 25 -5.52 7.32 -14.76
N ALA A 26 -6.18 8.27 -14.10
CA ALA A 26 -7.48 8.03 -13.49
C ALA A 26 -8.55 7.68 -14.54
N GLU A 27 -8.56 8.38 -15.68
CA GLU A 27 -9.45 8.11 -16.82
C GLU A 27 -9.17 6.75 -17.46
N ALA A 28 -7.90 6.41 -17.65
CA ALA A 28 -7.49 5.13 -18.19
C ALA A 28 -7.89 3.97 -17.26
N LEU A 29 -7.67 4.10 -15.95
CA LEU A 29 -8.10 3.10 -14.97
C LEU A 29 -9.63 2.96 -14.91
N TYR A 30 -10.36 4.08 -14.96
CA TYR A 30 -11.83 4.05 -15.00
C TYR A 30 -12.33 3.31 -16.25
N THR A 31 -11.71 3.58 -17.40
CA THR A 31 -12.05 2.92 -18.67
C THR A 31 -11.71 1.44 -18.65
N ALA A 32 -10.55 1.07 -18.10
CA ALA A 32 -10.13 -0.32 -17.95
C ALA A 32 -11.06 -1.14 -17.05
N MET A 33 -11.78 -0.49 -16.13
CA MET A 33 -12.75 -1.11 -15.22
C MET A 33 -14.20 -1.01 -15.72
N LYS A 34 -14.45 -0.46 -16.91
CA LYS A 34 -15.80 -0.23 -17.41
C LYS A 34 -16.27 -1.40 -18.27
N GLY A 35 -17.46 -1.92 -17.97
CA GLY A 35 -18.14 -2.93 -18.79
C GLY A 35 -18.22 -4.27 -18.08
N PHE A 36 -18.33 -5.37 -18.85
CA PHE A 36 -18.32 -6.71 -18.28
C PHE A 36 -16.87 -7.20 -18.13
N GLY A 37 -16.39 -7.26 -16.89
CA GLY A 37 -15.00 -7.54 -16.57
C GLY A 37 -14.10 -6.31 -16.67
N SER A 38 -12.79 -6.54 -16.55
CA SER A 38 -11.77 -5.49 -16.50
C SER A 38 -10.55 -5.82 -17.37
N ASP A 39 -9.93 -4.79 -17.93
CA ASP A 39 -8.65 -4.87 -18.64
C ASP A 39 -7.49 -4.90 -17.62
N LYS A 40 -7.14 -6.12 -17.21
CA LYS A 40 -6.13 -6.39 -16.19
C LYS A 40 -4.72 -5.99 -16.63
N GLU A 41 -4.41 -6.07 -17.92
CA GLU A 41 -3.10 -5.69 -18.45
C GLU A 41 -2.94 -4.17 -18.39
N ALA A 42 -3.95 -3.41 -18.81
CA ALA A 42 -3.93 -1.95 -18.68
C ALA A 42 -3.80 -1.49 -17.22
N ILE A 43 -4.54 -2.12 -16.30
CA ILE A 43 -4.43 -1.85 -14.86
C ILE A 43 -3.03 -2.14 -14.34
N LEU A 44 -2.45 -3.30 -14.70
CA LEU A 44 -1.12 -3.70 -14.28
C LEU A 44 -0.05 -2.74 -14.81
N ASP A 45 -0.10 -2.42 -16.10
CA ASP A 45 0.88 -1.56 -16.77
C ASP A 45 0.90 -0.16 -16.16
N ILE A 46 -0.27 0.45 -15.94
CA ILE A 46 -0.36 1.76 -15.32
C ILE A 46 0.20 1.69 -13.89
N ILE A 47 -0.34 0.81 -13.05
CA ILE A 47 -0.01 0.81 -11.62
C ILE A 47 1.48 0.46 -11.40
N THR A 48 2.03 -0.51 -12.12
CA THR A 48 3.42 -0.94 -11.92
C THR A 48 4.47 0.01 -12.51
N SER A 49 4.07 0.93 -13.39
CA SER A 49 4.95 1.95 -13.96
C SER A 49 4.86 3.32 -13.26
N ARG A 50 3.95 3.49 -12.29
CA ARG A 50 3.86 4.71 -11.46
C ARG A 50 4.50 4.51 -10.10
N SER A 51 5.20 5.53 -9.60
CA SER A 51 5.68 5.54 -8.22
C SER A 51 4.53 5.60 -7.22
N ASN A 52 4.74 5.20 -5.96
CA ASN A 52 3.66 5.22 -4.98
C ASN A 52 3.08 6.63 -4.77
N ARG A 53 3.93 7.67 -4.82
CA ARG A 53 3.49 9.08 -4.78
C ARG A 53 2.52 9.37 -5.92
N GLN A 54 2.90 9.03 -7.15
CA GLN A 54 2.04 9.18 -8.32
C GLN A 54 0.74 8.40 -8.18
N ARG A 55 0.77 7.16 -7.67
CA ARG A 55 -0.46 6.40 -7.39
C ARG A 55 -1.39 7.08 -6.39
N GLN A 56 -0.85 7.77 -5.37
CA GLN A 56 -1.67 8.55 -4.44
C GLN A 56 -2.33 9.75 -5.15
N GLU A 57 -1.62 10.40 -6.06
CA GLU A 57 -2.16 11.49 -6.89
C GLU A 57 -3.27 10.97 -7.82
N VAL A 58 -3.09 9.78 -8.44
CA VAL A 58 -4.14 9.13 -9.21
C VAL A 58 -5.37 8.80 -8.36
N CYS A 59 -5.21 8.29 -7.13
CA CYS A 59 -6.34 8.07 -6.22
C CYS A 59 -7.13 9.36 -5.97
N GLN A 60 -6.43 10.48 -5.77
CA GLN A 60 -7.06 11.78 -5.55
C GLN A 60 -7.80 12.25 -6.81
N SER A 61 -7.15 12.21 -7.98
CA SER A 61 -7.77 12.56 -9.26
C SER A 61 -8.98 11.70 -9.57
N TYR A 62 -8.90 10.38 -9.37
CA TYR A 62 -10.02 9.46 -9.56
C TYR A 62 -11.21 9.82 -8.65
N LYS A 63 -10.93 10.16 -7.39
CA LYS A 63 -11.99 10.61 -6.46
C LYS A 63 -12.62 11.93 -6.91
N SER A 64 -11.83 12.88 -7.40
CA SER A 64 -12.32 14.16 -7.90
C SER A 64 -13.13 14.05 -9.19
N LEU A 65 -12.68 13.22 -10.14
CA LEU A 65 -13.31 13.06 -11.46
C LEU A 65 -14.59 12.23 -11.39
N TYR A 66 -14.61 11.16 -10.58
CA TYR A 66 -15.71 10.18 -10.58
C TYR A 66 -16.50 10.12 -9.28
N GLY A 67 -16.04 10.79 -8.21
CA GLY A 67 -16.65 10.67 -6.88
C GLY A 67 -16.45 9.31 -6.21
N LYS A 68 -15.71 8.40 -6.83
CA LYS A 68 -15.52 7.00 -6.40
C LYS A 68 -14.18 6.77 -5.72
N ASP A 69 -14.08 5.71 -4.93
CA ASP A 69 -12.82 5.27 -4.34
C ASP A 69 -12.15 4.25 -5.28
N LEU A 70 -10.98 4.62 -5.82
CA LEU A 70 -10.25 3.78 -6.78
C LEU A 70 -9.88 2.41 -6.18
N ILE A 71 -9.52 2.36 -4.90
CA ILE A 71 -9.14 1.09 -4.26
C ILE A 71 -10.37 0.19 -4.09
N ALA A 72 -11.54 0.75 -3.80
CA ALA A 72 -12.80 0.01 -3.73
C ALA A 72 -13.21 -0.53 -5.10
N ASP A 73 -13.12 0.28 -6.15
CA ASP A 73 -13.42 -0.17 -7.52
C ASP A 73 -12.45 -1.29 -7.95
N LEU A 74 -11.15 -1.15 -7.67
CA LEU A 74 -10.16 -2.21 -7.95
C LEU A 74 -10.44 -3.51 -7.19
N LYS A 75 -10.93 -3.43 -5.94
CA LYS A 75 -11.33 -4.63 -5.18
C LYS A 75 -12.59 -5.29 -5.72
N TYR A 76 -13.48 -4.52 -6.33
CA TYR A 76 -14.70 -5.04 -6.93
C TYR A 76 -14.40 -5.76 -8.26
N GLU A 77 -13.52 -5.18 -9.07
CA GLU A 77 -13.19 -5.70 -10.41
C GLU A 77 -12.13 -6.81 -10.43
N LEU A 78 -11.26 -6.86 -9.42
CA LEU A 78 -10.17 -7.83 -9.34
C LEU A 78 -10.43 -8.85 -8.24
N THR A 79 -9.87 -10.05 -8.39
CA THR A 79 -9.97 -11.09 -7.36
C THR A 79 -8.64 -11.81 -7.12
N GLY A 80 -8.53 -12.44 -5.96
CA GLY A 80 -7.45 -13.37 -5.62
C GLY A 80 -6.08 -12.71 -5.48
N LYS A 81 -5.02 -13.40 -5.92
CA LYS A 81 -3.63 -12.91 -5.76
C LYS A 81 -3.37 -11.60 -6.50
N PHE A 82 -4.01 -11.43 -7.65
CA PHE A 82 -3.86 -10.23 -8.46
C PHE A 82 -4.45 -9.00 -7.74
N GLU A 83 -5.67 -9.12 -7.20
CA GLU A 83 -6.29 -8.09 -6.35
C GLU A 83 -5.39 -7.74 -5.17
N ARG A 84 -4.90 -8.74 -4.42
CA ARG A 84 -4.03 -8.49 -3.26
C ARG A 84 -2.79 -7.68 -3.65
N LEU A 85 -2.15 -8.01 -4.77
CA LEU A 85 -0.98 -7.29 -5.27
C LEU A 85 -1.33 -5.85 -5.67
N ILE A 86 -2.32 -5.67 -6.55
CA ILE A 86 -2.70 -4.37 -7.08
C ILE A 86 -3.16 -3.43 -5.95
N VAL A 87 -4.04 -3.90 -5.08
CA VAL A 87 -4.51 -3.12 -3.92
C VAL A 87 -3.35 -2.81 -2.96
N GLY A 88 -2.42 -3.75 -2.76
CA GLY A 88 -1.22 -3.50 -1.96
C GLY A 88 -0.35 -2.39 -2.54
N LEU A 89 -0.14 -2.38 -3.85
CA LEU A 89 0.64 -1.36 -4.57
C LEU A 89 0.03 0.05 -4.48
N MET A 90 -1.30 0.15 -4.32
CA MET A 90 -2.01 1.42 -4.20
C MET A 90 -1.97 2.02 -2.78
N ARG A 91 -1.61 1.26 -1.75
CA ARG A 91 -1.56 1.78 -0.37
C ARG A 91 -0.29 2.60 -0.15
N PRO A 92 -0.34 3.68 0.67
CA PRO A 92 0.86 4.31 1.20
C PRO A 92 1.75 3.27 1.91
N PRO A 93 3.09 3.38 1.87
CA PRO A 93 3.99 2.35 2.39
C PRO A 93 3.75 1.99 3.86
N ALA A 94 3.60 3.01 4.71
CA ALA A 94 3.34 2.81 6.14
C ALA A 94 2.00 2.11 6.42
N TYR A 95 0.95 2.43 5.64
CA TYR A 95 -0.32 1.72 5.74
C TYR A 95 -0.20 0.29 5.22
N CYS A 96 0.56 0.06 4.15
CA CYS A 96 0.80 -1.30 3.65
C CYS A 96 1.44 -2.19 4.72
N ASP A 97 2.47 -1.69 5.40
CA ASP A 97 3.11 -2.40 6.51
C ASP A 97 2.15 -2.61 7.69
N ALA A 98 1.39 -1.59 8.08
CA ALA A 98 0.39 -1.70 9.14
C ALA A 98 -0.67 -2.78 8.82
N LYS A 99 -1.11 -2.88 7.55
CA LYS A 99 -2.04 -3.91 7.10
C LYS A 99 -1.44 -5.31 7.13
N GLU A 100 -0.20 -5.48 6.68
CA GLU A 100 0.49 -6.77 6.71
C GLU A 100 0.75 -7.24 8.15
N ILE A 101 1.11 -6.32 9.07
CA ILE A 101 1.18 -6.65 10.50
C ILE A 101 -0.19 -7.04 11.03
N LYS A 102 -1.24 -6.28 10.70
CA LYS A 102 -2.60 -6.61 11.13
C LYS A 102 -3.02 -8.00 10.67
N ASP A 103 -2.73 -8.36 9.42
CA ASP A 103 -3.05 -9.68 8.88
C ASP A 103 -2.23 -10.81 9.53
N ALA A 104 -0.96 -10.53 9.85
CA ALA A 104 -0.09 -11.48 10.53
C ALA A 104 -0.57 -11.86 11.94
N ILE A 105 -1.34 -10.99 12.61
CA ILE A 105 -1.81 -11.17 14.00
C ILE A 105 -3.35 -11.34 14.12
N SER A 106 -4.07 -11.48 13.00
CA SER A 106 -5.56 -11.56 13.02
C SER A 106 -6.09 -12.96 12.67
N GLY A 107 -5.22 -13.97 12.66
CA GLY A 107 -5.54 -15.34 12.24
C GLY A 107 -5.47 -16.37 13.35
N ALA A 108 -5.64 -17.65 12.98
CA ALA A 108 -5.33 -18.75 13.87
C ALA A 108 -3.80 -18.88 13.98
N GLY A 109 -3.26 -18.36 15.09
CA GLY A 109 -1.82 -18.20 15.28
C GLY A 109 -1.27 -16.95 14.58
N THR A 110 0.05 -16.79 14.68
CA THR A 110 0.74 -15.57 14.27
C THR A 110 1.72 -15.86 13.13
N ASP A 111 1.71 -15.05 12.06
CA ASP A 111 2.75 -15.08 11.04
C ASP A 111 4.00 -14.33 11.53
N GLU A 112 4.75 -15.00 12.41
CA GLU A 112 5.98 -14.49 13.01
C GLU A 112 7.03 -14.08 11.96
N LYS A 113 7.03 -14.73 10.78
CA LYS A 113 7.98 -14.42 9.69
C LYS A 113 7.70 -13.05 9.10
N THR A 114 6.43 -12.74 8.81
CA THR A 114 6.04 -11.42 8.32
C THR A 114 6.24 -10.35 9.38
N LEU A 115 5.87 -10.63 10.63
CA LEU A 115 6.06 -9.71 11.73
C LEU A 115 7.55 -9.37 11.93
N THR A 116 8.41 -10.38 12.06
CA THR A 116 9.87 -10.21 12.21
C THR A 116 10.46 -9.44 11.05
N ARG A 117 10.10 -9.80 9.81
CA ARG A 117 10.60 -9.15 8.59
C ARG A 117 10.31 -7.66 8.60
N ILE A 118 9.11 -7.24 8.98
CA ILE A 118 8.75 -5.82 9.02
C ILE A 118 9.44 -5.13 10.20
N MET A 119 9.35 -5.69 11.41
CA MET A 119 9.88 -5.05 12.62
C MET A 119 11.40 -4.85 12.57
N VAL A 120 12.14 -5.80 12.00
CA VAL A 120 13.61 -5.77 11.96
C VAL A 120 14.17 -4.94 10.80
N SER A 121 13.44 -4.84 9.67
CA SER A 121 13.98 -4.18 8.46
C SER A 121 13.61 -2.70 8.31
N ARG A 122 12.68 -2.18 9.12
CA ARG A 122 12.20 -0.80 9.02
C ARG A 122 13.05 0.16 9.83
N SER A 123 13.27 1.36 9.31
CA SER A 123 13.95 2.41 10.07
C SER A 123 13.06 2.93 11.20
N GLU A 124 13.64 3.63 12.18
CA GLU A 124 12.87 4.21 13.29
C GLU A 124 11.74 5.14 12.80
N ILE A 125 12.02 5.95 11.77
CA ILE A 125 11.04 6.84 11.16
C ILE A 125 9.90 6.03 10.51
N ASP A 126 10.22 4.93 9.84
CA ASP A 126 9.21 4.05 9.25
C ASP A 126 8.35 3.41 10.34
N LEU A 127 8.95 2.90 11.42
CA LEU A 127 8.21 2.31 12.55
C LEU A 127 7.27 3.33 13.21
N LEU A 128 7.68 4.59 13.36
CA LEU A 128 6.81 5.65 13.86
C LEU A 128 5.62 5.91 12.93
N ASN A 129 5.86 5.94 11.61
CA ASN A 129 4.78 6.09 10.63
C ASN A 129 3.82 4.89 10.66
N ILE A 130 4.35 3.66 10.75
CA ILE A 130 3.54 2.44 10.85
C ILE A 130 2.65 2.49 12.10
N ARG A 131 3.20 2.88 13.26
CA ARG A 131 2.41 3.04 14.51
C ARG A 131 1.25 4.01 14.33
N ARG A 132 1.49 5.16 13.70
CA ARG A 132 0.45 6.17 13.43
C ARG A 132 -0.64 5.61 12.52
N GLU A 133 -0.27 5.00 11.40
CA GLU A 133 -1.24 4.41 10.46
C GLU A 133 -2.03 3.27 11.11
N PHE A 134 -1.38 2.44 11.94
CA PHE A 134 -2.04 1.34 12.61
C PHE A 134 -3.14 1.84 13.57
N ILE A 135 -2.86 2.88 14.35
CA ILE A 135 -3.85 3.51 15.23
C ILE A 135 -4.99 4.11 14.39
N GLU A 136 -4.66 4.88 13.35
CA GLU A 136 -5.67 5.53 12.50
C GLU A 136 -6.62 4.52 11.83
N LYS A 137 -6.13 3.34 11.44
CA LYS A 137 -6.91 2.35 10.68
C LYS A 137 -7.62 1.32 11.55
N TYR A 138 -7.10 1.04 12.75
CA TYR A 138 -7.59 -0.07 13.59
C TYR A 138 -7.97 0.32 15.01
N ASP A 139 -7.83 1.60 15.38
CA ASP A 139 -8.16 2.13 16.70
C ASP A 139 -7.53 1.33 17.86
N LYS A 140 -6.32 0.82 17.63
CA LYS A 140 -5.54 0.04 18.59
C LYS A 140 -4.07 0.38 18.40
N SER A 141 -3.28 0.46 19.48
CA SER A 141 -1.85 0.67 19.31
C SER A 141 -1.18 -0.56 18.71
N LEU A 142 -0.16 -0.34 17.87
CA LEU A 142 0.64 -1.42 17.29
C LEU A 142 1.24 -2.34 18.37
N HIS A 143 1.71 -1.75 19.47
CA HIS A 143 2.30 -2.49 20.58
C HIS A 143 1.29 -3.43 21.26
N GLN A 144 0.11 -2.92 21.65
CA GLN A 144 -0.95 -3.74 22.25
C GLN A 144 -1.48 -4.80 21.29
N ALA A 145 -1.40 -4.56 19.98
CA ALA A 145 -1.79 -5.54 18.98
C ALA A 145 -0.80 -6.71 18.94
N ILE A 146 0.51 -6.43 18.95
CA ILE A 146 1.57 -7.45 18.97
C ILE A 146 1.63 -8.18 20.31
N GLU A 147 1.53 -7.46 21.44
CA GLU A 147 1.54 -8.03 22.79
C GLU A 147 0.39 -9.02 23.02
N GLY A 148 -0.78 -8.79 22.43
CA GLY A 148 -1.90 -9.71 22.53
C GLY A 148 -1.72 -11.02 21.77
N ASP A 149 -0.79 -11.07 20.81
CA ASP A 149 -0.61 -12.18 19.88
C ASP A 149 0.75 -12.88 20.03
N THR A 150 1.67 -12.30 20.81
CA THR A 150 3.03 -12.81 21.00
C THR A 150 3.35 -12.94 22.48
N SER A 151 4.30 -13.79 22.85
CA SER A 151 4.64 -14.03 24.26
C SER A 151 6.10 -14.46 24.44
N GLY A 152 6.53 -14.56 25.70
CA GLY A 152 7.86 -15.01 26.05
C GLY A 152 8.96 -14.09 25.53
N ASP A 153 10.08 -14.66 25.10
CA ASP A 153 11.22 -13.88 24.60
C ASP A 153 11.00 -13.33 23.20
N PHE A 154 10.00 -13.81 22.45
CA PHE A 154 9.67 -13.27 21.12
C PHE A 154 8.99 -11.90 21.20
N LEU A 155 8.23 -11.64 22.27
CA LEU A 155 7.59 -10.35 22.52
C LEU A 155 8.57 -9.26 23.02
N LYS A 156 9.61 -9.66 23.75
CA LYS A 156 10.57 -8.74 24.38
C LYS A 156 11.48 -8.07 23.36
#